data_AF-A0A7Y5NXB8-F1
#
_entry.id   AF-A0A7Y5NXB8-F1
#
_cell.length_a   1.000
_cell.length_b   1.000
_cell.length_c   1.000
_cell.angle_alpha   90.00
_cell.angle_beta   90.00
_cell.angle_gamma   90.00
#
_symmetry.space_group_name_H-M   'P 1'
#
loop_
_entity.id
_entity.type
_entity.pdbx_description
1 polymer ?
#
loop_
_entity_poly.entity_id
_entity_poly.type
_entity_poly.pdbx_seq_one_letter_code
_entity_poly.pdbx_strand_id
1 'polypeptide(L)' 'MAKTYSSVTDIETLFPVTADPMQVVTELTPWDGSARPGKCALSPDMVMLACYTGEDDTEAFDAIVAHAAARQ' A
#
# COMPACT_ATOMS: atom_id res chain seq x y z
N MET A 1 17.12 6.32 5.77
CA MET A 1 17.31 5.13 6.62
C MET A 1 16.00 4.35 6.65
N ALA A 2 15.82 3.39 5.73
CA ALA A 2 14.63 2.54 5.62
C ALA A 2 14.92 1.09 6.09
N LYS A 3 15.98 0.91 6.89
CA LYS A 3 16.68 -0.37 7.05
C LYS A 3 16.12 -1.29 8.15
N THR A 4 14.97 -0.96 8.76
CA THR A 4 14.55 -1.64 10.00
C THR A 4 13.22 -2.38 9.91
N TYR A 5 12.37 -2.14 8.91
CA TYR A 5 11.12 -2.90 8.77
C TYR A 5 11.28 -4.21 7.98
N SER A 6 12.24 -4.30 7.04
CA SER A 6 12.37 -5.48 6.19
C SER A 6 13.27 -6.58 6.74
N SER A 7 14.09 -6.30 7.76
CA SER A 7 15.01 -7.29 8.35
C SER A 7 14.36 -8.21 9.38
N VAL A 8 13.09 -7.99 9.74
CA VAL A 8 12.39 -8.71 10.83
C VAL A 8 11.36 -9.71 10.28
N THR A 9 10.98 -9.58 9.02
CA THR A 9 10.04 -10.47 8.33
C THR A 9 10.61 -10.80 6.96
N ASP A 10 10.46 -12.05 6.52
CA ASP A 10 10.78 -12.49 5.15
C ASP A 10 9.90 -11.80 4.08
N ILE A 11 9.32 -10.63 4.37
CA ILE A 11 8.46 -9.82 3.51
C ILE A 11 9.13 -9.51 2.18
N GLU A 12 10.46 -9.26 2.15
CA GLU A 12 11.16 -9.03 0.89
C GLU A 12 11.17 -10.27 -0.03
N THR A 13 11.01 -11.46 0.55
CA THR A 13 10.92 -12.72 -0.21
C THR A 13 9.48 -13.10 -0.56
N LEU A 14 8.50 -12.64 0.24
CA LEU A 14 7.07 -12.93 0.04
C LEU A 14 6.38 -11.90 -0.85
N PHE A 15 6.85 -10.66 -0.85
CA PHE A 15 6.27 -9.55 -1.59
C PHE A 15 7.33 -8.81 -2.40
N PRO A 16 7.05 -8.47 -3.67
CA PRO A 16 7.97 -7.68 -4.47
C PRO A 16 8.16 -6.29 -3.85
N VAL A 17 9.39 -5.94 -3.53
CA VAL A 17 9.77 -4.59 -3.08
C VAL A 17 10.24 -3.79 -4.29
N THR A 18 9.57 -2.67 -4.55
CA THR A 18 9.94 -1.73 -5.62
C THR A 18 10.65 -0.51 -5.03
N ALA A 19 11.60 0.06 -5.79
CA ALA A 19 12.26 1.31 -5.42
C ALA A 19 11.76 2.44 -6.32
N ASP A 20 11.38 3.57 -5.71
CA ASP A 20 10.95 4.79 -6.41
C ASP A 20 11.96 5.94 -6.20
N PRO A 21 13.14 5.89 -6.85
CA PRO A 21 14.18 6.90 -6.66
C PRO A 21 13.78 8.27 -7.23
N MET A 22 12.81 8.30 -8.14
CA MET A 22 12.32 9.53 -8.78
C MET A 22 11.09 10.12 -8.08
N GLN A 23 10.59 9.47 -7.02
CA GLN A 23 9.41 9.88 -6.24
C GLN A 23 8.11 10.01 -7.05
N VAL A 24 8.01 9.28 -8.17
CA VAL A 24 6.86 9.34 -9.09
C VAL A 24 5.59 8.76 -8.45
N VAL A 25 5.72 7.84 -7.50
CA VAL A 25 4.57 7.25 -6.79
C VAL A 25 3.81 8.31 -5.99
N THR A 26 4.52 9.28 -5.42
CA THR A 26 3.88 10.40 -4.69
C THR A 26 3.07 11.30 -5.63
N GLU A 27 3.47 11.42 -6.89
CA GLU A 27 2.75 12.23 -7.89
C GLU A 27 1.52 11.51 -8.45
N LEU A 28 1.60 10.19 -8.58
CA LEU A 28 0.58 9.37 -9.25
C LEU A 28 -0.43 8.74 -8.29
N THR A 29 -0.20 8.84 -6.98
CA THR A 29 -1.08 8.26 -5.96
C THR A 29 -1.52 9.31 -4.96
N PRO A 30 -2.65 9.10 -4.25
CA PRO A 30 -3.04 9.97 -3.14
C PRO A 30 -2.12 9.91 -1.91
N TRP A 31 -0.99 9.19 -1.97
CA TRP A 31 -0.04 9.09 -0.86
C TRP A 31 0.72 10.41 -0.69
N ASP A 32 0.77 10.92 0.53
CA ASP A 32 1.35 12.21 0.89
C ASP A 32 2.87 12.20 1.12
N GLY A 33 3.52 11.05 0.86
CA GLY A 33 4.96 10.88 1.07
C GLY A 33 5.37 10.77 2.54
N SER A 34 4.42 10.64 3.48
CA SER A 34 4.73 10.53 4.90
C SER A 34 5.48 9.23 5.23
N ALA A 35 6.54 9.35 6.03
CA ALA A 35 7.52 8.30 6.31
C ALA A 35 7.06 7.22 7.31
N ARG A 36 5.75 7.12 7.60
CA ARG A 36 5.16 6.16 8.54
C ARG A 36 4.04 5.43 7.82
N PRO A 37 3.91 4.10 7.99
CA PRO A 37 3.48 3.20 6.94
C PRO A 37 2.24 3.73 6.22
N GLY A 38 2.48 4.28 5.03
CA GLY A 38 1.44 4.64 4.09
C GLY A 38 1.09 3.39 3.30
N LYS A 39 -0.19 3.07 3.23
CA LYS A 39 -0.69 1.93 2.44
C LYS A 39 -1.72 2.44 1.47
N CYS A 40 -1.78 1.87 0.28
CA CYS A 40 -2.82 2.17 -0.69
C CYS A 40 -3.54 0.88 -1.08
N ALA A 41 -4.87 0.91 -0.97
CA ALA A 41 -5.74 -0.21 -1.32
C ALA A 41 -6.01 -0.20 -2.82
N LEU A 42 -5.67 -1.32 -3.47
CA LEU A 42 -5.90 -1.53 -4.89
C LEU A 42 -6.95 -2.63 -5.08
N SER A 43 -7.98 -2.34 -5.87
CA SER A 43 -8.97 -3.35 -6.24
C SER A 43 -8.39 -4.39 -7.22
N PRO A 44 -9.03 -5.57 -7.37
CA PRO A 44 -8.63 -6.57 -8.37
C PRO A 44 -8.59 -6.04 -9.81
N ASP A 45 -9.38 -5.01 -10.11
CA ASP A 45 -9.44 -4.35 -11.42
C ASP A 45 -8.37 -3.27 -11.60
N MET A 46 -7.36 -3.24 -10.73
CA MET A 46 -6.26 -2.27 -10.75
C MET A 46 -6.72 -0.81 -10.58
N VAL A 47 -7.89 -0.59 -9.95
CA VAL A 47 -8.36 0.74 -9.55
C VAL A 47 -7.90 1.05 -8.13
N MET A 48 -7.26 2.21 -7.95
CA MET A 48 -6.88 2.75 -6.65
C MET A 48 -8.14 3.18 -5.88
N LEU A 49 -8.36 2.62 -4.70
CA LEU A 49 -9.55 2.90 -3.89
C LEU A 49 -9.29 4.03 -2.90
N ALA A 50 -8.24 3.90 -2.10
CA ALA A 50 -7.87 4.86 -1.07
C ALA A 50 -6.44 4.60 -0.58
N CYS A 51 -5.83 5.61 0.05
CA CYS A 51 -4.59 5.47 0.80
C CYS A 51 -4.82 5.80 2.27
N TYR A 52 -4.22 5.01 3.16
CA TYR A 52 -4.35 5.08 4.61
C TYR A 52 -2.97 5.26 5.24
N THR A 53 -2.95 5.76 6.47
CA THR A 53 -1.73 5.91 7.26
C THR A 53 -1.83 5.06 8.52
N GLY A 54 -0.69 4.52 8.98
CA GLY A 54 -0.62 3.72 10.21
C GLY A 54 -0.40 2.23 9.96
N GLU A 55 -0.27 1.46 11.04
CA GLU A 55 0.19 0.06 10.98
C GLU A 55 -0.95 -0.95 10.77
N ASP A 56 -2.22 -0.56 10.86
CA ASP A 56 -3.36 -1.49 10.75
C ASP A 56 -3.85 -1.65 9.31
N ASP A 57 -3.73 -2.85 8.76
CA ASP A 57 -4.08 -3.16 7.37
C ASP A 57 -5.58 -3.46 7.17
N THR A 58 -6.35 -3.58 8.25
CA THR A 58 -7.77 -3.99 8.21
C THR A 58 -8.61 -3.08 7.33
N GLU A 59 -8.46 -1.76 7.46
CA GLU A 59 -9.22 -0.77 6.68
C GLU A 59 -8.97 -0.88 5.17
N ALA A 60 -7.73 -1.18 4.78
CA ALA A 60 -7.37 -1.35 3.38
C ALA A 60 -7.97 -2.65 2.80
N PHE A 61 -7.92 -3.75 3.57
CA PHE A 61 -8.54 -5.01 3.16
C PHE A 61 -10.06 -4.90 3.07
N ASP A 62 -10.71 -4.27 4.05
CA ASP A 62 -12.16 -4.06 4.06
C ASP A 62 -12.62 -3.26 2.83
N ALA A 63 -11.86 -2.24 2.44
CA ALA A 63 -12.16 -1.46 1.23
C ALA A 63 -12.07 -2.31 -0.05
N ILE A 64 -11.07 -3.18 -0.16
CA ILE A 64 -10.90 -4.10 -1.29
C ILE A 64 -12.07 -5.09 -1.36
N VAL A 65 -12.44 -5.69 -0.22
CA VAL A 65 -13.53 -6.66 -0.12
C VAL A 65 -14.88 -6.00 -0.44
N ALA A 66 -15.16 -4.82 0.12
CA ALA A 66 -16.38 -4.08 -0.14
C ALA A 66 -16.51 -3.71 -1.62
N HIS A 67 -15.41 -3.27 -2.26
CA HIS A 67 -15.40 -2.96 -3.69
C HIS A 67 -15.65 -4.21 -4.55
N ALA A 68 -15.05 -5.35 -4.20
CA ALA A 68 -15.29 -6.61 -4.89
C ALA A 68 -16.74 -7.09 -4.73
N ALA A 69 -17.33 -6.93 -3.54
CA ALA A 69 -18.71 -7.33 -3.25
C ALA A 69 -19.76 -6.45 -3.97
N ALA A 70 -19.51 -5.14 -4.09
CA ALA A 70 -20.40 -4.21 -4.79
C ALA A 70 -20.46 -4.42 -6.32
N ARG A 71 -19.63 -5.32 -6.85
CA ARG A 71 -19.56 -5.68 -8.28
C ARG A 71 -20.19 -7.05 -8.59
N GLN A 72 -20.77 -7.72 -7.60
CA GLN A 72 -21.64 -8.90 -7.78
C GLN A 72 -23.09 -8.48 -8.03
#